data_AF-A0A8J8GL99-F1
#
_entry.id   AF-A0A8J8GL99-F1
#
_cell.length_a   1.000
_cell.length_b   1.000
_cell.length_c   1.000
_cell.angle_alpha   90.00
_cell.angle_beta   90.00
_cell.angle_gamma   90.00
#
_symmetry.space_group_name_H-M   'P 1'
#
loop_
_entity.id
_entity.type
_entity.pdbx_description
1 polymer ?
#
loop_
_entity_poly.entity_id
_entity_poly.type
_entity_poly.pdbx_seq_one_letter_code
_entity_poly.pdbx_strand_id
1 'polypeptide(L)'
;MVDANHVSGAVWLLCGLAILFLGYLIAVRGRADLHANYDESVDPAYASRWAGGTALVMGLLVVAYAIRELLYGFHPYALGGLLVALLGLSYLSKLFAGGFGARSRD
;
A
#
# COMPACT_ATOMS: atom_id res chain seq x y z
N MET A 1 20.40 -10.34 24.70
CA MET A 1 20.67 -10.02 23.28
C MET A 1 19.32 -9.90 22.62
N VAL A 2 18.94 -8.72 22.11
CA VAL A 2 17.66 -8.58 21.40
C VAL A 2 17.82 -9.30 20.07
N ASP A 3 16.99 -10.30 19.81
CA ASP A 3 17.05 -11.04 18.55
C ASP A 3 16.80 -10.09 17.38
N ALA A 4 17.66 -10.16 16.36
CA ALA A 4 17.58 -9.29 15.19
C ALA A 4 16.21 -9.33 14.51
N ASN A 5 15.50 -10.45 14.61
CA ASN A 5 14.13 -10.64 14.11
C ASN A 5 13.13 -9.70 14.80
N HIS A 6 13.29 -9.40 16.09
CA HIS A 6 12.41 -8.48 16.82
C HIS A 6 12.63 -7.03 16.38
N VAL A 7 13.88 -6.63 16.14
CA VAL A 7 14.20 -5.28 15.66
C VAL A 7 13.71 -5.10 14.22
N SER A 8 13.99 -6.06 13.33
CA SER A 8 13.52 -6.05 11.95
C SER A 8 11.99 -6.02 11.87
N GLY A 9 11.32 -6.93 12.58
CA GLY A 9 9.86 -6.98 12.62
C GLY A 9 9.23 -5.70 13.17
N ALA A 10 9.83 -5.06 14.18
CA ALA A 10 9.34 -3.78 14.70
C ALA A 10 9.46 -2.64 13.67
N VAL A 11 10.55 -2.58 12.91
CA VAL A 11 10.73 -1.61 11.82
C VAL A 11 9.68 -1.81 10.74
N TRP A 12 9.46 -3.05 10.32
CA TRP A 12 8.42 -3.38 9.34
C TRP A 12 7.02 -3.05 9.84
N LEU A 13 6.74 -3.29 11.13
CA LEU A 13 5.45 -2.97 11.74
C LEU A 13 5.20 -1.46 11.74
N LEU A 14 6.18 -0.66 12.16
CA LEU A 14 6.08 0.80 12.14
C LEU A 14 5.90 1.33 10.71
N CYS A 15 6.63 0.78 9.74
CA CYS A 15 6.51 1.16 8.35
C CYS A 15 5.12 0.82 7.79
N GLY A 16 4.60 -0.38 8.08
CA GLY A 16 3.25 -0.80 7.68
C GLY A 16 2.15 0.07 8.29
N LEU A 17 2.28 0.43 9.56
CA LEU A 17 1.34 1.35 10.23
C LEU A 17 1.38 2.75 9.61
N ALA A 18 2.56 3.26 9.25
CA ALA A 18 2.69 4.53 8.56
C ALA A 18 2.00 4.51 7.19
N ILE A 19 2.15 3.43 6.42
CA ILE A 19 1.47 3.23 5.13
C ILE A 19 -0.04 3.16 5.32
N LEU A 20 -0.53 2.42 6.32
CA LEU A 20 -1.96 2.34 6.65
C LEU A 20 -2.53 3.72 7.02
N PHE A 21 -1.80 4.49 7.82
CA PHE A 21 -2.20 5.84 8.20
C PHE A 21 -2.30 6.75 6.97
N LEU A 22 -1.31 6.69 6.06
CA LEU A 22 -1.34 7.45 4.81
C LEU A 22 -2.49 7.00 3.91
N GLY A 23 -2.69 5.69 3.74
CA GLY A 23 -3.80 5.14 2.96
C GLY A 23 -5.16 5.55 3.52
N TYR A 24 -5.32 5.58 4.85
CA TYR A 24 -6.53 6.08 5.51
C TYR A 24 -6.75 7.57 5.23
N LEU A 25 -5.70 8.40 5.32
CA LEU A 25 -5.79 9.82 4.99
C LEU A 25 -6.17 10.06 3.52
N ILE A 26 -5.67 9.24 2.59
CA ILE A 26 -5.99 9.33 1.17
C ILE A 26 -7.43 8.85 0.91
N ALA A 27 -7.81 7.67 1.42
CA ALA A 27 -9.09 7.03 1.15
C ALA A 27 -10.29 7.73 1.82
N VAL A 28 -10.13 8.13 3.08
CA VAL A 28 -11.23 8.61 3.93
C VAL A 28 -11.24 10.13 4.03
N ARG A 29 -10.07 10.77 4.02
CA ARG A 29 -9.94 12.22 4.18
C ARG A 29 -9.85 12.97 2.84
N GLY A 30 -9.93 12.27 1.72
CA GLY A 30 -9.97 12.86 0.37
C GLY A 30 -8.69 13.60 -0.02
N ARG A 31 -7.55 13.34 0.64
CA ARG A 31 -6.26 13.98 0.35
C ARG A 31 -5.58 13.31 -0.85
N ALA A 32 -6.26 13.30 -1.99
CA ALA A 32 -5.74 12.80 -3.26
C ALA A 32 -4.42 13.49 -3.66
N ASP A 33 -4.26 14.77 -3.28
CA ASP A 33 -3.06 15.59 -3.48
C ASP A 33 -1.77 14.96 -2.93
N LEU A 34 -1.85 14.01 -2.00
CA LEU A 34 -0.67 13.36 -1.43
C LEU A 34 -0.05 12.29 -2.36
N HIS A 35 -0.78 11.84 -3.38
CA HIS A 35 -0.28 10.92 -4.41
C HIS A 35 -0.02 11.71 -5.71
N ALA A 36 1.07 12.47 -5.70
CA ALA A 36 1.47 13.39 -6.75
C ALA A 36 1.79 12.67 -8.08
N ASN A 37 0.79 12.55 -8.95
CA ASN A 37 0.79 12.59 -10.43
C ASN A 37 -0.52 11.94 -10.89
N TYR A 38 -1.63 12.64 -10.69
CA TYR A 38 -2.88 12.28 -11.34
C TYR A 38 -2.94 12.95 -12.71
N ASP A 39 -3.40 12.20 -13.71
CA ASP A 39 -3.86 12.77 -14.96
C ASP A 39 -5.13 13.58 -14.66
N GLU A 40 -5.12 14.89 -14.96
CA GLU A 40 -6.22 15.83 -14.69
C GLU A 40 -7.55 15.41 -15.33
N SER A 41 -7.53 14.43 -16.25
CA SER A 41 -8.71 13.89 -16.94
C SER A 41 -9.58 12.91 -16.15
N VAL A 42 -9.17 12.47 -14.95
CA VAL A 42 -9.92 11.49 -14.13
C VAL A 42 -10.57 12.16 -12.90
N ASP A 43 -11.82 11.80 -12.62
CA ASP A 43 -12.56 12.32 -11.45
C ASP A 43 -11.76 12.08 -10.14
N PRO A 44 -11.33 13.15 -9.44
CA PRO A 44 -10.48 13.05 -8.24
C PRO A 44 -11.15 12.26 -7.10
N ALA A 45 -12.49 12.21 -7.07
CA ALA A 45 -13.21 11.39 -6.09
C ALA A 45 -13.12 9.89 -6.37
N TYR A 46 -13.03 9.48 -7.64
CA TYR A 46 -12.82 8.08 -8.04
C TYR A 46 -11.36 7.66 -7.81
N ALA A 47 -10.44 8.52 -8.22
CA ALA A 47 -9.00 8.24 -8.15
C ALA A 47 -8.48 8.15 -6.71
N SER A 48 -9.02 8.97 -5.80
CA SER A 48 -8.70 8.96 -4.36
C SER A 48 -9.15 7.70 -3.63
N ARG A 49 -10.35 7.17 -3.97
CA ARG A 49 -10.86 5.93 -3.38
C ARG A 49 -10.02 4.73 -3.77
N TRP A 50 -9.63 4.64 -5.04
CA TRP A 50 -8.80 3.53 -5.53
C TRP A 50 -7.36 3.60 -5.03
N ALA A 51 -6.71 4.77 -5.08
CA ALA A 51 -5.35 4.91 -4.57
C ALA A 51 -5.26 4.78 -3.05
N GLY A 52 -6.25 5.30 -2.33
CA GLY A 52 -6.35 5.11 -0.88
C GLY A 52 -6.62 3.65 -0.52
N GLY A 53 -7.50 2.97 -1.26
CA GLY A 53 -7.78 1.55 -1.08
C GLY A 53 -6.56 0.66 -1.33
N THR A 54 -5.82 0.89 -2.42
CA THR A 54 -4.60 0.12 -2.69
C THR A 54 -3.51 0.42 -1.66
N ALA A 55 -3.33 1.67 -1.25
CA ALA A 55 -2.40 2.03 -0.18
C ALA A 55 -2.74 1.33 1.15
N LEU A 56 -4.02 1.23 1.50
CA LEU A 56 -4.46 0.47 2.67
C LEU A 56 -4.11 -1.01 2.56
N VAL A 57 -4.36 -1.64 1.41
CA VAL A 57 -4.02 -3.05 1.19
C VAL A 57 -2.50 -3.28 1.26
N MET A 58 -1.69 -2.38 0.68
CA MET A 58 -0.23 -2.44 0.78
C MET A 58 0.23 -2.35 2.24
N GLY A 59 -0.31 -1.40 3.00
CA GLY A 59 0.01 -1.25 4.43
C GLY A 59 -0.37 -2.48 5.24
N LEU A 60 -1.52 -3.09 4.96
CA LEU A 60 -2.01 -4.28 5.65
C LEU A 60 -1.13 -5.51 5.38
N LEU A 61 -0.66 -5.67 4.13
CA LEU A 61 0.30 -6.72 3.76
C LEU A 61 1.63 -6.55 4.50
N VAL A 62 2.13 -5.31 4.61
CA VAL A 62 3.36 -5.01 5.34
C VAL A 62 3.20 -5.31 6.84
N VAL A 63 2.07 -4.95 7.46
CA VAL A 63 1.79 -5.29 8.87
C VAL A 63 1.68 -6.81 9.07
N ALA A 64 1.00 -7.51 8.17
CA ALA A 64 0.89 -8.98 8.24
C ALA A 64 2.26 -9.66 8.13
N TYR A 65 3.13 -9.17 7.23
CA TYR A 65 4.51 -9.63 7.14
C TYR A 65 5.30 -9.36 8.43
N ALA A 66 5.19 -8.16 8.99
CA ALA A 66 5.86 -7.79 10.22
C ALA A 66 5.45 -8.68 11.41
N ILE A 67 4.14 -8.95 11.58
CA ILE A 67 3.63 -9.87 12.61
C ILE A 67 4.19 -11.28 12.37
N ARG A 68 4.23 -11.74 11.12
CA ARG A 68 4.79 -13.05 10.78
C ARG A 68 6.29 -13.12 11.10
N GLU A 69 7.05 -12.07 10.82
CA GLU A 69 8.49 -12.01 11.13
C GLU A 69 8.76 -11.98 12.64
N LEU A 70 7.92 -11.29 13.41
CA LEU A 70 7.99 -11.28 14.88
C LEU A 70 7.68 -12.66 15.48
N LEU A 71 6.74 -13.42 14.91
CA LEU A 71 6.32 -14.71 15.44
C LEU A 71 7.16 -15.90 14.96
N TYR A 72 7.55 -15.90 13.68
CA TYR A 72 8.19 -17.05 13.01
C TYR A 72 9.64 -16.78 12.57
N GLY A 73 10.14 -15.57 12.77
CA GLY A 73 11.47 -15.15 12.33
C GLY A 73 11.57 -14.82 10.84
N PHE A 74 12.78 -14.46 10.42
CA PHE A 74 13.06 -14.05 9.05
C PHE A 74 12.87 -15.19 8.05
N HIS A 75 12.09 -14.96 6.98
CA HIS A 75 11.94 -15.91 5.89
C HIS A 75 12.09 -15.19 4.54
N PRO A 76 13.12 -15.52 3.73
CA PRO A 76 13.42 -14.79 2.50
C PRO A 76 12.30 -14.88 1.46
N TYR A 77 11.61 -16.03 1.37
CA TYR A 77 10.49 -16.22 0.45
C TYR A 77 9.28 -15.33 0.77
N ALA A 78 9.05 -15.03 2.05
CA ALA A 78 7.93 -14.17 2.44
C ALA A 78 8.23 -12.69 2.14
N LEU A 79 9.50 -12.28 2.28
CA LEU A 79 9.95 -10.95 1.85
C LEU A 79 9.82 -10.81 0.34
N GLY A 80 10.25 -11.83 -0.42
CA GLY A 80 10.07 -11.86 -1.87
C GLY A 80 8.60 -11.78 -2.28
N GLY A 81 7.73 -12.56 -1.63
CA GLY A 81 6.29 -12.52 -1.85
C GLY A 81 5.67 -11.16 -1.54
N LEU A 82 6.08 -10.52 -0.44
CA LEU A 82 5.67 -9.17 -0.08
C LEU A 82 6.05 -8.18 -1.18
N LEU A 83 7.31 -8.18 -1.61
CA LEU A 83 7.78 -7.27 -2.66
C LEU A 83 7.02 -7.46 -3.97
N VAL A 84 6.77 -8.70 -4.39
CA VAL A 84 5.98 -9.00 -5.60
C VAL A 84 4.55 -8.51 -5.45
N ALA A 85 3.91 -8.73 -4.30
CA ALA A 85 2.56 -8.25 -4.04
C ALA A 85 2.49 -6.71 -4.06
N LEU A 86 3.47 -6.03 -3.46
CA LEU A 86 3.56 -4.57 -3.46
C LEU A 86 3.79 -4.02 -4.88
N LEU A 87 4.66 -4.65 -5.68
CA LEU A 87 4.87 -4.30 -7.09
C LEU A 87 3.60 -4.49 -7.91
N GLY A 88 2.89 -5.60 -7.73
CA GLY A 88 1.61 -5.87 -8.37
C GLY A 88 0.57 -4.83 -8.01
N LEU A 89 0.44 -4.48 -6.73
CA LEU A 89 -0.49 -3.43 -6.29
C LEU A 89 -0.11 -2.05 -6.80
N SER A 90 1.18 -1.74 -6.88
CA SER A 90 1.67 -0.48 -7.45
C SER A 90 1.30 -0.38 -8.93
N TYR A 91 1.47 -1.47 -9.69
CA TYR A 91 1.05 -1.52 -11.09
C TYR A 91 -0.47 -1.38 -11.24
N LEU A 92 -1.24 -2.08 -10.41
CA LEU A 92 -2.71 -1.96 -10.41
C LEU A 92 -3.16 -0.52 -10.09
N SER A 93 -2.51 0.11 -9.11
CA SER A 93 -2.78 1.50 -8.73
C SER A 93 -2.53 2.46 -9.88
N LYS A 94 -1.43 2.27 -10.64
CA LYS A 94 -1.14 3.05 -11.84
C LYS A 94 -2.16 2.81 -12.95
N LEU A 95 -2.61 1.57 -13.13
CA LEU A 95 -3.62 1.23 -14.12
C LEU A 95 -4.96 1.93 -13.82
N PHE A 96 -5.40 1.91 -12.55
CA PHE A 96 -6.61 2.63 -12.12
C PHE A 96 -6.45 4.15 -12.18
N ALA A 97 -5.26 4.68 -11.84
CA ALA A 97 -4.96 6.10 -11.97
C ALA A 97 -4.96 6.59 -13.43
N GLY A 98 -4.62 5.71 -14.39
CA GLY A 98 -4.66 5.98 -15.83
C GLY A 98 -6.05 5.89 -16.48
N GLY A 99 -7.13 5.81 -15.70
CA GLY A 99 -8.50 5.88 -16.22
C GLY A 99 -9.06 4.59 -16.83
N PHE A 100 -8.43 3.42 -16.59
CA PHE A 100 -9.02 2.12 -16.95
C PHE A 100 -10.32 1.91 -16.14
N GLY A 101 -11.46 2.21 -16.78
CA GLY A 101 -12.80 2.21 -16.17
C GLY A 101 -13.59 3.52 -16.33
N ALA A 102 -12.95 4.65 -16.64
CA ALA A 102 -13.64 5.91 -16.94
C ALA A 102 -14.12 5.98 -18.41
N ARG A 103 -13.48 5.21 -19.31
CA ARG A 103 -13.79 5.17 -20.74
C ARG A 103 -14.93 4.20 -21.09
N SER A 104 -16.07 4.31 -20.40
CA SER A 104 -17.29 3.58 -20.79
C SER A 104 -18.58 4.42 -20.73
N ARG A 105 -18.47 5.74 -20.62
CA ARG A 105 -19.56 6.67 -20.90
C ARG A 105 -18.98 7.80 -21.74
N ASP A 106 -18.89 7.55 -23.04
CA ASP A 106 -19.47 8.37 -24.12
C ASP A 106 -19.09 7.77 -25.49
#